data_AF-A0A6N6N1Q0-F1
#
_entry.id   AF-A0A6N6N1Q0-F1
#
_cell.length_a   1.000
_cell.length_b   1.000
_cell.length_c   1.000
_cell.angle_alpha   90.00
_cell.angle_beta   90.00
_cell.angle_gamma   90.00
#
_symmetry.space_group_name_H-M   'P 1'
#
loop_
_entity.id
_entity.type
_entity.pdbx_description
1 polymer ?
#
loop_
_entity_poly.entity_id
_entity_poly.type
_entity_poly.pdbx_seq_one_letter_code
_entity_poly.pdbx_strand_id
1 'polypeptide(L)' 'MLTLKCSACRAKLWKYYKIGPGEVLRCHRDRIRKVWCMEERDGKVFCSCGKAVGIDKGSFVKMNKGAFTYSGTKDTT' A
#
# COMPACT_ATOMS: atom_id res chain seq x y z
N MET A 1 -0.43 -9.17 -9.62
CA MET A 1 -0.34 -7.73 -9.26
C MET A 1 -1.51 -7.33 -8.37
N LEU A 2 -1.25 -6.72 -7.22
CA LEU A 2 -2.30 -6.20 -6.33
C LEU A 2 -2.58 -4.72 -6.60
N THR A 3 -3.83 -4.30 -6.46
CA THR A 3 -4.21 -2.88 -6.38
C THR A 3 -4.64 -2.59 -4.95
N LEU A 4 -3.89 -1.74 -4.26
CA LEU A 4 -4.24 -1.28 -2.92
C LEU A 4 -5.20 -0.11 -3.03
N LYS A 5 -6.20 -0.10 -2.15
CA LYS A 5 -7.20 0.96 -2.03
C LYS A 5 -7.31 1.42 -0.58
N CYS A 6 -7.62 2.69 -0.36
CA CYS A 6 -7.91 3.20 0.97
C CYS A 6 -9.20 2.56 1.50
N SER A 7 -9.22 2.13 2.76
CA SER A 7 -10.46 1.56 3.35
C SER A 7 -11.52 2.63 3.61
N ALA A 8 -11.13 3.90 3.78
CA ALA A 8 -12.06 5.00 4.05
C ALA A 8 -12.74 5.53 2.78
N CYS A 9 -11.96 5.98 1.79
CA CYS A 9 -12.51 6.61 0.58
C CYS A 9 -12.57 5.67 -0.64
N ARG A 10 -12.05 4.44 -0.55
CA ARG A 10 -11.94 3.46 -1.65
C ARG A 10 -11.10 3.90 -2.86
N ALA A 11 -10.45 5.06 -2.78
CA ALA A 11 -9.51 5.52 -3.80
C ALA A 11 -8.32 4.55 -3.94
N LYS A 12 -7.81 4.42 -5.17
CA LYS A 12 -6.63 3.59 -5.44
C LYS A 12 -5.41 4.30 -4.87
N LEU A 13 -4.61 3.58 -4.09
CA LEU A 13 -3.37 4.08 -3.50
C LEU A 13 -2.21 3.82 -4.45
N TRP A 14 -1.90 2.55 -4.67
CA TRP A 14 -0.85 2.12 -5.60
C TRP A 14 -1.03 0.67 -6.07
N LYS A 15 -0.36 0.34 -7.17
CA LYS A 15 -0.20 -1.03 -7.67
C LYS A 15 1.05 -1.65 -7.05
N TYR A 16 0.89 -2.82 -6.46
CA TYR A 16 1.94 -3.52 -5.73
C TYR A 16 2.18 -4.91 -6.30
N TYR A 17 3.44 -5.20 -6.61
CA TYR A 17 3.88 -6.51 -7.03
C TYR A 17 4.09 -7.40 -5.79
N LYS A 18 3.04 -8.14 -5.41
CA LYS A 18 3.08 -9.08 -4.29
C LYS A 18 3.63 -10.43 -4.75
N ILE A 19 4.75 -10.82 -4.15
CA ILE A 19 5.39 -12.14 -4.27
C ILE A 19 5.08 -12.95 -3.01
N GLY A 20 4.70 -14.20 -3.17
CA GLY A 20 4.36 -15.15 -2.12
C GLY A 20 2.95 -14.97 -1.51
N PRO A 21 2.44 -16.00 -0.81
CA PRO A 21 1.04 -16.07 -0.38
C PRO A 21 0.68 -15.17 0.82
N GLY A 22 1.68 -14.75 1.60
CA GLY A 22 1.49 -14.02 2.86
C GLY A 22 0.71 -12.70 2.75
N GLU A 23 0.33 -12.14 3.90
CA GLU A 23 -0.37 -10.86 3.99
C GLU A 23 0.48 -9.67 3.51
N VAL A 24 -0.18 -8.57 3.14
CA VAL A 24 0.48 -7.32 2.74
C VAL A 24 0.77 -6.48 3.98
N LEU A 25 1.79 -6.87 4.74
CA LEU A 25 2.24 -6.12 5.93
C LEU A 25 3.26 -5.04 5.60
N ARG A 26 4.05 -5.29 4.56
CA ARG A 26 5.13 -4.42 4.08
C ARG A 26 4.99 -4.27 2.57
N CYS A 27 4.90 -3.03 2.12
CA CYS A 27 5.00 -2.68 0.71
C CYS A 27 6.41 -2.16 0.43
N HIS A 28 7.28 -3.01 -0.12
CA HIS A 28 8.61 -2.60 -0.53
C HIS A 28 8.53 -1.63 -1.73
N ARG A 29 9.29 -0.53 -1.68
CA ARG A 29 9.17 0.57 -2.66
C ARG A 29 9.53 0.13 -4.08
N ASP A 30 10.52 -0.75 -4.23
CA ASP A 30 10.94 -1.39 -5.50
C ASP A 30 9.82 -2.19 -6.20
N ARG A 31 8.84 -2.68 -5.42
CA ARG A 31 7.70 -3.46 -5.91
C ARG A 31 6.45 -2.60 -6.13
N ILE A 32 6.49 -1.31 -5.82
CA ILE A 32 5.40 -0.39 -6.13
C ILE A 32 5.55 0.02 -7.60
N ARG A 33 4.62 -0.39 -8.45
CA ARG A 33 4.69 -0.18 -9.90
C ARG A 33 3.98 1.09 -10.37
N LYS A 34 3.03 1.59 -9.59
CA LYS A 34 2.29 2.81 -9.91
C LYS A 34 1.68 3.39 -8.65
N VAL A 35 1.81 4.70 -8.45
CA VAL A 35 1.17 5.45 -7.38
C VAL A 35 0.07 6.31 -7.97
N TRP A 36 -1.08 6.40 -7.30
CA TRP A 36 -2.20 7.27 -7.68
C TRP A 36 -2.44 8.35 -6.63
N CYS A 37 -2.65 7.94 -5.38
CA CYS A 37 -3.00 8.83 -4.29
C CYS A 37 -2.24 8.38 -3.04
N MET A 38 -1.05 8.91 -2.86
CA MET A 38 -0.18 8.66 -1.72
C MET A 38 0.53 9.96 -1.36
N GLU A 39 0.49 10.31 -0.08
CA GLU A 39 1.21 11.45 0.45
C GLU A 39 2.07 10.99 1.61
N GLU A 40 3.33 11.41 1.63
CA GLU A 40 4.25 11.11 2.72
C GLU A 40 4.51 12.38 3.50
N ARG A 41 4.24 12.34 4.82
CA ARG A 41 4.41 13.48 5.73
C ARG A 41 4.87 12.95 7.09
N ASP A 42 5.95 13.51 7.62
CA ASP A 42 6.52 13.15 8.94
C ASP A 42 6.74 11.64 9.15
N GLY A 43 7.24 10.95 8.12
CA GLY A 43 7.48 9.50 8.15
C GLY A 43 6.21 8.63 8.16
N LYS A 44 5.04 9.22 7.90
CA LYS A 44 3.76 8.52 7.74
C LYS A 44 3.29 8.62 6.31
N VAL A 45 2.54 7.59 5.89
CA VAL A 45 1.95 7.49 4.55
C VAL A 45 0.44 7.66 4.67
N PHE A 46 -0.09 8.62 3.94
CA PHE A 46 -1.49 9.00 3.93
C PHE A 46 -2.11 8.78 2.55
N CYS A 47 -3.41 8.51 2.55
CA CYS A 47 -4.22 8.72 1.37
C CYS A 47 -4.49 10.23 1.21
N SER A 48 -4.74 10.69 -0.02
CA SER A 48 -5.18 12.06 -0.29
C SER A 48 -6.47 12.47 0.45
N CYS A 49 -7.25 11.50 0.95
CA CYS A 49 -8.40 11.78 1.81
C CYS A 49 -8.04 12.00 3.29
N GLY A 50 -6.75 12.03 3.65
CA GLY A 50 -6.26 12.24 5.02
C GLY A 50 -6.15 10.98 5.89
N LYS A 51 -6.57 9.80 5.41
CA LYS A 51 -6.45 8.54 6.18
C LYS A 51 -4.99 8.09 6.24
N ALA A 52 -4.48 7.82 7.45
CA ALA A 52 -3.16 7.23 7.65
C ALA A 52 -3.15 5.75 7.23
N VAL A 53 -2.48 5.43 6.12
CA VAL A 53 -2.42 4.10 5.52
C VAL A 53 -1.23 3.28 6.02
N GLY A 54 -0.12 3.95 6.35
CA GLY A 54 1.09 3.26 6.80
C GLY A 54 2.13 4.20 7.38
N ILE A 55 3.30 3.64 7.66
CA ILE A 55 4.47 4.32 8.18
C ILE A 55 5.61 4.05 7.21
N ASP A 56 6.29 5.10 6.77
CA ASP A 56 7.48 4.95 5.96
C ASP A 56 8.66 4.46 6.83
N LYS A 57 9.34 3.42 6.36
CA LYS A 57 10.55 2.86 6.96
C LYS A 57 11.76 2.96 6.03
N GLY A 58 11.69 3.85 5.04
CA GLY A 58 12.75 4.06 4.06
C GLY A 58 12.62 3.08 2.91
N SER A 59 12.94 1.80 3.12
CA SER A 59 12.92 0.78 2.05
C SER A 59 11.53 0.19 1.77
N PHE A 60 10.64 0.26 2.75
CA PHE A 60 9.27 -0.21 2.63
C PHE A 60 8.31 0.65 3.44
N VAL A 61 7.05 0.64 3.03
CA VAL A 61 5.94 1.17 3.81
C VAL A 61 5.40 0.06 4.71
N LYS A 62 5.44 0.26 6.02
CA LYS A 62 4.75 -0.60 6.99
C LYS A 62 3.27 -0.26 6.95
N MET A 63 2.45 -1.21 6.50
CA MET A 63 1.02 -0.99 6.29
C MET A 63 0.24 -1.09 7.60
N ASN A 64 -0.71 -0.18 7.81
CA ASN A 64 -1.65 -0.27 8.93
C ASN A 64 -2.79 -1.23 8.56
N LYS A 65 -2.87 -2.37 9.27
CA LYS A 65 -3.98 -3.32 9.10
C LYS A 65 -5.33 -2.60 9.27
N GLY A 66 -6.23 -2.77 8.31
CA GLY A 66 -7.56 -2.13 8.31
C GLY A 66 -7.61 -0.71 7.71
N ALA A 67 -6.48 -0.05 7.44
CA ALA A 67 -6.46 1.26 6.77
C ALA A 67 -6.52 1.15 5.23
N PHE A 68 -6.44 -0.06 4.70
CA PHE A 68 -6.47 -0.34 3.27
C PHE A 68 -7.14 -1.68 2.98
N THR A 69 -7.59 -1.83 1.75
CA THR A 69 -8.02 -3.10 1.16
C THR A 69 -7.18 -3.36 -0.09
N TYR A 70 -7.14 -4.61 -0.56
CA TYR A 70 -6.44 -4.93 -1.80
C TYR A 70 -7.23 -5.97 -2.60
N SER A 71 -7.09 -5.90 -3.92
CA SER A 71 -7.63 -6.90 -4.84
C SER A 71 -6.64 -7.20 -5.96
N GLY A 72 -6.83 -8.33 -6.64
CA GLY A 72 -5.98 -8.79 -7.73
C GLY A 72 -5.19 -10.04 -7.37
N THR A 73 -4.27 -10.41 -8.26
CA THR A 73 -3.54 -11.69 -8.19
C THR A 73 -2.25 -11.54 -7.41
N LYS A 74 -1.93 -12.52 -6.55
CA LYS A 74 -0.59 -12.66 -5.94
C LYS A 74 0.27 -13.48 -6.89
N ASP A 75 1.53 -13.11 -7.01
CA ASP A 75 2.52 -13.96 -7.66
C ASP A 75 2.96 -15.01 -6.64
N THR A 76 2.67 -16.28 -6.90
CA THR A 76 2.94 -17.40 -5.97
C THR A 76 4.18 -18.20 -6.35
N THR A 77 4.89 -17.79 -7.41
CA THR A 77 6.13 -18.41 -7.85
C THR A 77 7.27 -18.20 -6.85
#